data_AF-A0ABD1W3D5-F1
#
_entry.id   AF-A0ABD1W3D5-F1
#
_cell.length_a   1.000
_cell.length_b   1.000
_cell.length_c   1.000
_cell.angle_alpha   90.00
_cell.angle_beta   90.00
_cell.angle_gamma   90.00
#
_symmetry.space_group_name_H-M   'P 1'
#
loop_
_entity.id
_entity.type
_entity.pdbx_description
1 polymer ?
#
loop_
_entity_poly.entity_id
_entity_poly.type
_entity_poly.pdbx_seq_one_letter_code
_entity_poly.pdbx_strand_id
1 'polypeptide(L)'
;MGFPVGYTDIFLPKLLVYLLTVMGFIRKSIYAVFSLLGLGDFLEPEMAYPATTDSETEPRSVSAVLIRELLPVVKFSDFLDLDPPENCAVCLYEFNGDDEIRRLTNCRHIFHRSCLDRWMDHDQKTCPLCRTQFIPEDMQEAFNERLWAAAGISDFYGEYSPITTGL
;
A
#
# COMPACT_ATOMS: atom_id res chain seq x y z
N MET A 1 11.01 34.54 38.90
CA MET A 1 11.25 33.27 38.17
C MET A 1 11.19 33.56 36.68
N GLY A 2 12.28 34.09 36.11
CA GLY A 2 12.39 34.36 34.68
C GLY A 2 13.04 33.16 34.00
N PHE A 3 12.31 32.49 33.12
CA PHE A 3 12.89 31.52 32.19
C PHE A 3 13.26 32.26 30.90
N PRO A 4 14.52 32.22 30.45
CA PRO A 4 14.87 32.66 29.10
C PRO A 4 14.45 31.55 28.14
N VAL A 5 13.42 31.80 27.34
CA VAL A 5 13.08 30.98 26.17
C VAL A 5 14.13 31.27 25.11
N GLY A 6 15.09 30.35 24.99
CA GLY A 6 16.12 30.39 23.96
C GLY A 6 15.47 30.32 22.58
N TYR A 7 15.59 31.41 21.82
CA TYR A 7 15.23 31.50 20.41
C TYR A 7 16.17 30.60 19.56
N THR A 8 15.92 29.30 19.51
CA THR A 8 16.51 28.41 18.49
C THR A 8 15.60 28.20 17.28
N ASP A 9 14.48 28.92 17.20
CA ASP A 9 13.33 28.58 16.35
C ASP A 9 13.30 29.13 14.91
N ILE A 10 14.37 29.74 14.38
CA ILE A 10 14.32 30.32 13.01
C ILE A 10 15.30 29.67 12.02
N PHE A 11 16.37 29.04 12.51
CA PHE A 11 17.33 28.35 11.64
C PHE A 11 16.98 26.88 11.36
N LEU A 12 16.36 26.20 12.33
CA LEU A 12 15.88 24.83 12.19
C LEU A 12 14.86 24.64 11.05
N PRO A 13 13.82 25.47 10.84
CA PRO A 13 12.83 25.19 9.80
C PRO A 13 13.42 25.21 8.40
N LYS A 14 14.31 26.17 8.07
CA LYS A 14 14.93 26.23 6.74
C LYS A 14 16.03 25.21 6.54
N LEU A 15 16.86 24.99 7.56
CA LEU A 15 17.93 24.00 7.49
C LEU A 15 17.36 22.59 7.40
N LEU A 16 16.33 22.27 8.18
CA LEU A 16 15.64 20.98 8.12
C LEU A 16 14.95 20.77 6.77
N VAL A 17 14.23 21.77 6.25
CA VAL A 17 13.62 21.68 4.92
C VAL A 17 14.69 21.53 3.83
N TYR A 18 15.82 22.21 3.95
CA TYR A 18 16.95 22.06 3.02
C TYR A 18 17.57 20.66 3.12
N LEU A 19 17.73 20.11 4.32
CA LEU A 19 18.22 18.74 4.51
C LEU A 19 17.25 17.71 3.92
N LEU A 20 15.94 17.86 4.13
CA LEU A 20 14.93 16.95 3.56
C LEU A 20 14.89 17.01 2.03
N THR A 21 14.99 18.21 1.44
CA THR A 21 15.04 18.39 -0.02
C THR A 21 16.33 17.83 -0.61
N VAL A 22 17.49 18.04 0.03
CA VAL A 22 18.77 17.43 -0.35
C VAL A 22 18.70 15.90 -0.25
N MET A 23 18.12 15.35 0.82
CA MET A 23 17.92 13.89 0.95
C MET A 23 17.03 13.33 -0.17
N GLY A 24 15.95 14.03 -0.52
CA GLY A 24 15.08 13.67 -1.65
C GLY A 24 15.82 13.73 -3.00
N PHE A 25 16.64 14.74 -3.22
CA PHE A 25 17.44 14.89 -4.43
C PHE A 25 18.54 13.83 -4.55
N ILE A 26 19.21 13.49 -3.44
CA ILE A 26 20.20 12.41 -3.39
C ILE A 26 19.53 11.09 -3.75
N ARG A 27 18.35 10.79 -3.18
CA ARG A 27 17.58 9.59 -3.52
C ARG A 27 17.22 9.54 -5.01
N LYS A 28 16.68 10.63 -5.57
CA LYS A 28 16.37 10.74 -7.01
C LYS A 28 17.61 10.56 -7.89
N SER A 29 18.74 11.16 -7.49
CA SER A 29 20.01 11.07 -8.21
C SER A 29 20.60 9.67 -8.17
N ILE A 30 20.50 8.98 -7.02
CA ILE A 30 20.89 7.58 -6.89
C ILE A 30 20.03 6.73 -7.85
N TYR A 31 18.70 6.79 -7.77
CA TYR A 31 17.86 6.00 -8.69
C TYR A 31 18.12 6.32 -10.17
N ALA A 32 18.34 7.59 -10.53
CA ALA A 32 18.65 7.99 -11.90
C ALA A 32 20.03 7.49 -12.38
N VAL A 33 21.06 7.56 -11.54
CA VAL A 33 22.40 7.06 -11.87
C VAL A 33 22.40 5.54 -12.01
N PHE A 34 21.73 4.82 -11.11
CA PHE A 34 21.62 3.37 -11.19
C PHE A 34 20.78 2.92 -12.39
N SER A 35 19.75 3.69 -12.75
CA SER A 35 18.97 3.48 -13.98
C SER A 35 19.80 3.75 -15.25
N LEU A 36 20.62 4.80 -15.29
CA LEU A 36 21.47 5.15 -16.45
C LEU A 36 22.65 4.20 -16.64
N LEU A 37 23.18 3.63 -15.56
CA LEU A 37 24.26 2.63 -15.60
C LEU A 37 23.77 1.22 -15.97
N GLY A 38 22.46 1.04 -16.21
CA GLY A 38 21.87 -0.26 -16.54
C GLY A 38 21.86 -1.25 -15.37
N LEU A 39 21.92 -0.74 -14.13
CA LEU A 39 21.89 -1.49 -12.87
C LEU A 39 20.59 -1.22 -12.08
N GLY A 40 19.49 -0.92 -12.78
CA GLY A 40 18.17 -0.72 -12.17
C GLY A 40 17.73 -1.90 -11.30
N ASP A 41 18.17 -3.11 -11.65
CA ASP A 41 17.90 -4.36 -10.93
C ASP A 41 18.69 -4.51 -9.61
N PHE A 42 19.62 -3.60 -9.29
CA PHE A 42 20.51 -3.70 -8.12
C PHE A 42 20.21 -2.70 -6.99
N LEU A 43 19.20 -1.83 -7.16
CA LEU A 43 18.62 -1.04 -6.05
C LEU A 43 17.34 -1.68 -5.47
N GLU A 44 16.92 -2.82 -6.01
CA GLU A 44 16.16 -3.77 -5.22
C GLU A 44 17.16 -4.40 -4.24
N PRO A 45 17.06 -4.13 -2.92
CA PRO A 45 17.84 -4.88 -1.94
C PRO A 45 17.66 -6.37 -2.23
N GLU A 46 18.76 -7.08 -2.45
CA GLU A 46 18.83 -8.47 -2.86
C GLU A 46 17.82 -9.36 -2.13
N MET A 47 16.66 -9.53 -2.75
CA MET A 47 16.00 -10.81 -2.88
C MET A 47 15.51 -10.89 -4.31
N ALA A 48 16.43 -11.28 -5.20
CA ALA A 48 16.08 -11.70 -6.54
C ALA A 48 15.03 -12.81 -6.46
N TYR A 49 13.79 -12.49 -6.83
CA TYR A 49 12.83 -13.51 -7.25
C TYR A 49 12.73 -13.43 -8.76
N PRO A 50 13.04 -14.52 -9.48
CA PRO A 50 13.18 -14.51 -10.92
C PRO A 50 11.84 -14.22 -11.59
N ALA A 51 11.86 -13.40 -12.64
CA ALA A 51 10.76 -13.34 -13.58
C ALA A 51 10.61 -14.70 -14.27
N THR A 52 9.55 -15.40 -13.87
CA THR A 52 8.83 -16.47 -14.59
C THR A 52 9.62 -17.69 -15.04
N THR A 53 9.67 -18.70 -14.17
CA THR A 53 9.22 -20.06 -14.51
C THR A 53 8.43 -20.59 -13.32
N ASP A 54 7.33 -21.30 -13.60
CA ASP A 54 6.40 -21.87 -12.62
C ASP A 54 7.06 -22.53 -11.39
N SER A 55 6.42 -22.38 -10.22
CA SER A 55 6.82 -22.93 -8.90
C SER A 55 8.02 -22.20 -8.27
N GLU A 56 7.91 -21.44 -7.18
CA GLU A 56 7.55 -21.89 -5.82
C GLU A 56 6.92 -20.77 -4.99
N THR A 57 5.97 -21.17 -4.15
CA THR A 57 5.01 -20.38 -3.39
C THR A 57 5.63 -19.77 -2.12
N GLU A 58 6.02 -18.50 -2.17
CA GLU A 58 5.89 -17.64 -0.97
C GLU A 58 4.38 -17.50 -0.68
N PRO A 59 3.92 -17.62 0.57
CA PRO A 59 2.49 -17.56 0.88
C PRO A 59 2.02 -16.12 0.71
N ARG A 60 1.77 -15.71 -0.53
CA ARG A 60 0.97 -14.53 -0.85
C ARG A 60 -0.31 -14.67 -0.05
N SER A 61 -0.58 -13.74 0.86
CA SER A 61 -1.75 -13.87 1.71
C SER A 61 -2.96 -13.94 0.79
N VAL A 62 -3.73 -15.03 0.92
CA VAL A 62 -4.93 -15.28 0.08
C VAL A 62 -5.86 -14.07 0.15
N SER A 63 -5.87 -13.38 1.30
CA SER A 63 -6.59 -12.14 1.50
C SER A 63 -6.09 -10.97 0.63
N ALA A 64 -4.78 -10.80 0.43
CA ALA A 64 -4.24 -9.73 -0.42
C ALA A 64 -4.63 -9.93 -1.88
N VAL A 65 -4.61 -11.18 -2.37
CA VAL A 65 -5.04 -11.51 -3.73
C VAL A 65 -6.51 -11.15 -3.93
N LEU A 66 -7.39 -11.57 -3.02
CA LEU A 66 -8.81 -11.28 -3.11
C LEU A 66 -9.11 -9.77 -3.04
N ILE A 67 -8.38 -9.00 -2.23
CA ILE A 67 -8.59 -7.55 -2.12
C ILE A 67 -8.11 -6.84 -3.40
N ARG A 68 -7.01 -7.30 -4.02
CA ARG A 68 -6.50 -6.70 -5.26
C ARG A 68 -7.48 -6.79 -6.43
N GLU A 69 -8.26 -7.87 -6.49
CA GLU A 69 -9.33 -8.04 -7.49
C GLU A 69 -10.48 -7.05 -7.30
N LEU A 70 -10.71 -6.58 -6.07
CA LEU A 70 -11.77 -5.62 -5.76
C LEU A 70 -11.38 -4.17 -6.09
N LEU A 71 -10.08 -3.88 -6.21
CA LEU A 71 -9.56 -2.53 -6.38
C LEU A 71 -9.08 -2.33 -7.82
N PRO A 72 -9.77 -1.52 -8.64
CA PRO A 72 -9.36 -1.32 -10.03
C PRO A 72 -7.99 -0.62 -10.10
N VAL A 73 -7.21 -1.00 -11.12
CA VAL A 73 -5.98 -0.31 -11.52
C VAL A 73 -6.30 0.57 -12.72
N VAL A 74 -5.92 1.85 -12.64
CA VAL A 74 -6.05 2.82 -13.72
C VAL A 74 -4.75 3.59 -13.86
N LYS A 75 -4.48 4.16 -15.04
CA LYS A 75 -3.38 5.11 -15.18
C LYS A 75 -3.77 6.44 -14.55
N PHE A 76 -2.79 7.15 -13.99
CA PHE A 76 -3.03 8.47 -13.43
C PHE A 76 -3.49 9.50 -14.49
N SER A 77 -2.99 9.39 -15.73
CA SER A 77 -3.43 10.24 -16.85
C SER A 77 -4.91 10.08 -17.22
N ASP A 78 -5.47 8.88 -17.01
CA ASP A 78 -6.88 8.58 -17.26
C ASP A 78 -7.78 8.99 -16.08
N PHE A 79 -7.20 9.55 -15.03
CA PHE A 79 -7.91 9.92 -13.82
C PHE A 79 -8.57 11.30 -13.96
N LEU A 80 -9.90 11.34 -13.96
CA LEU A 80 -10.70 12.53 -14.31
C LEU A 80 -11.22 13.35 -13.10
N ASP A 81 -10.54 13.31 -11.95
CA ASP A 81 -10.94 14.12 -10.79
C ASP A 81 -10.45 15.59 -10.96
N LEU A 82 -11.24 16.55 -10.46
CA LEU A 82 -10.98 17.99 -10.59
C LEU A 82 -9.78 18.50 -9.77
N ASP A 83 -9.36 17.74 -8.76
CA ASP A 83 -8.24 18.08 -7.87
C ASP A 83 -7.62 16.79 -7.27
N PRO A 84 -6.90 16.00 -8.08
CA PRO A 84 -6.27 14.78 -7.59
C PRO A 84 -5.05 15.12 -6.73
N PRO A 85 -4.75 14.31 -5.69
CA PRO A 85 -3.51 14.47 -4.93
C PRO A 85 -2.30 14.31 -5.85
N GLU A 86 -1.31 15.20 -5.69
CA GLU A 86 -0.10 15.20 -6.52
C GLU A 86 0.89 14.10 -6.14
N ASN A 87 0.84 13.60 -4.89
CA ASN A 87 1.82 12.69 -4.32
C ASN A 87 1.19 11.45 -3.72
N CYS A 88 1.85 10.30 -3.88
CA CYS A 88 1.49 9.08 -3.17
C CYS A 88 1.97 9.15 -1.72
N ALA A 89 1.06 9.02 -0.76
CA ALA A 89 1.37 9.14 0.66
C ALA A 89 2.21 7.98 1.25
N VAL A 90 2.40 6.89 0.50
CA VAL A 90 3.21 5.73 0.94
C VAL A 90 4.68 5.93 0.58
N CYS A 91 4.98 6.27 -0.68
CA CYS A 91 6.34 6.43 -1.17
C CYS A 91 6.84 7.89 -1.20
N LEU A 92 5.93 8.84 -0.98
CA LEU A 92 6.14 10.28 -0.98
C LEU A 92 6.68 10.81 -2.32
N TYR A 93 6.30 10.17 -3.43
CA TYR A 93 6.64 10.59 -4.79
C TYR A 93 5.42 11.14 -5.52
N GLU A 94 5.68 12.06 -6.44
CA GLU A 94 4.70 12.63 -7.36
C GLU A 94 4.13 11.54 -8.29
N PHE A 95 2.87 11.67 -8.66
CA PHE A 95 2.26 10.83 -9.69
C PHE A 95 2.62 11.35 -11.08
N ASN A 96 3.09 10.46 -11.95
CA ASN A 96 3.26 10.73 -13.37
C ASN A 96 2.05 10.20 -14.15
N GLY A 97 1.77 10.77 -15.33
CA GLY A 97 0.63 10.36 -16.15
C GLY A 97 0.60 8.86 -16.51
N ASP A 98 1.78 8.24 -16.66
CA ASP A 98 1.91 6.81 -16.96
C ASP A 98 1.86 5.90 -15.73
N ASP A 99 1.82 6.46 -14.52
CA ASP A 99 1.81 5.67 -13.29
C ASP A 99 0.50 4.90 -13.14
N GLU A 100 0.62 3.61 -12.84
CA GLU A 100 -0.52 2.79 -12.43
C GLU A 100 -0.90 3.11 -10.98
N ILE A 101 -2.14 3.52 -10.78
CA ILE A 101 -2.70 3.88 -9.48
C ILE A 101 -3.86 2.97 -9.11
N ARG A 102 -4.06 2.80 -7.80
CA ARG A 102 -5.28 2.22 -7.23
C ARG A 102 -6.01 3.29 -6.44
N ARG A 103 -7.30 3.46 -6.74
CA ARG A 103 -8.22 4.27 -5.95
C ARG A 103 -9.04 3.35 -5.06
N LEU A 104 -9.04 3.62 -3.77
CA LEU A 104 -9.86 2.90 -2.82
C LEU A 104 -11.34 3.28 -2.98
N THR A 105 -12.24 2.30 -3.09
CA THR A 105 -13.67 2.53 -3.37
C THR A 105 -14.42 3.14 -2.17
N ASN A 106 -13.99 2.81 -0.95
CA ASN A 106 -14.57 3.23 0.32
C ASN A 106 -14.22 4.68 0.72
N CYS A 107 -12.94 5.08 0.58
CA CYS A 107 -12.44 6.38 1.05
C CYS A 107 -11.85 7.26 -0.05
N ARG A 108 -11.81 6.76 -1.30
CA ARG A 108 -11.35 7.48 -2.50
C ARG A 108 -9.88 7.93 -2.50
N HIS A 109 -9.09 7.54 -1.50
CA HIS A 109 -7.65 7.78 -1.49
C HIS A 109 -6.94 7.00 -2.60
N ILE A 110 -5.86 7.61 -3.11
CA ILE A 110 -5.13 7.15 -4.29
C ILE A 110 -3.69 6.84 -3.91
N PHE A 111 -3.17 5.73 -4.44
CA PHE A 111 -1.80 5.29 -4.23
C PHE A 111 -1.26 4.65 -5.52
N HIS A 112 0.07 4.59 -5.68
CA HIS A 112 0.65 3.73 -6.72
C HIS A 112 0.21 2.29 -6.49
N ARG A 113 -0.09 1.57 -7.58
CA ARG A 113 -0.43 0.15 -7.55
C ARG A 113 0.59 -0.64 -6.72
N SER A 114 1.87 -0.47 -7.02
CA SER A 114 2.97 -1.17 -6.32
C SER A 114 3.03 -0.85 -4.82
N CYS A 115 2.74 0.39 -4.44
CA CYS A 115 2.76 0.82 -3.04
C CYS A 115 1.62 0.20 -2.24
N LEU A 116 0.41 0.23 -2.78
CA LEU A 116 -0.76 -0.36 -2.12
C LEU A 116 -0.71 -1.89 -2.16
N ASP A 117 -0.17 -2.47 -3.23
CA ASP A 117 0.03 -3.91 -3.35
C ASP A 117 0.98 -4.42 -2.26
N ARG A 118 2.15 -3.79 -2.07
CA ARG A 118 3.08 -4.14 -0.97
C ARG A 118 2.44 -3.97 0.40
N TRP A 119 1.65 -2.92 0.58
CA TRP A 119 0.91 -2.70 1.84
C TRP A 119 -0.02 -3.89 2.17
N MET A 120 -0.75 -4.38 1.16
CA MET A 120 -1.63 -5.56 1.30
C MET A 120 -0.85 -6.86 1.53
N ASP A 121 0.32 -7.03 0.92
CA ASP A 121 1.17 -8.22 1.14
C ASP A 121 1.67 -8.30 2.59
N HIS A 122 1.78 -7.17 3.30
CA HIS A 122 2.10 -7.12 4.74
C HIS A 122 0.85 -7.26 5.63
N ASP A 123 -0.17 -7.97 5.14
CA ASP A 123 -1.45 -8.27 5.80
C ASP A 123 -2.26 -7.04 6.26
N GLN A 124 -1.96 -5.85 5.72
CA GLN A 124 -2.71 -4.65 6.01
C GLN A 124 -3.95 -4.55 5.12
N LYS A 125 -5.13 -4.55 5.75
CA LYS A 125 -6.44 -4.47 5.07
C LYS A 125 -7.11 -3.10 5.21
N THR A 126 -6.32 -2.06 5.48
CA THR A 126 -6.82 -0.71 5.78
C THR A 126 -6.10 0.35 4.95
N CYS A 127 -6.77 1.48 4.70
CA CYS A 127 -6.18 2.60 4.00
C CYS A 127 -4.96 3.17 4.76
N PRO A 128 -3.79 3.34 4.11
CA PRO A 128 -2.61 3.95 4.74
C PRO A 128 -2.85 5.36 5.29
N LEU A 129 -3.79 6.12 4.71
CA LEU A 129 -4.08 7.51 5.09
C LEU A 129 -5.11 7.62 6.22
N CYS A 130 -6.24 6.93 6.11
CA CYS A 130 -7.39 7.12 7.01
C CYS A 130 -7.80 5.87 7.78
N ARG A 131 -7.10 4.75 7.59
CA ARG A 131 -7.36 3.44 8.23
C ARG A 131 -8.74 2.83 7.96
N THR A 132 -9.54 3.40 7.05
CA THR A 132 -10.79 2.78 6.60
C THR A 132 -10.50 1.40 6.01
N GLN A 133 -11.27 0.39 6.42
CA GLN A 133 -11.12 -1.00 5.96
C GLN A 133 -11.44 -1.11 4.47
N PHE A 134 -10.62 -1.87 3.73
CA PHE A 134 -10.84 -2.08 2.29
C PHE A 134 -12.16 -2.79 1.99
N ILE A 135 -12.59 -3.66 2.89
CA ILE A 135 -13.86 -4.39 2.82
C ILE A 135 -14.83 -3.72 3.79
N PRO A 136 -16.00 -3.26 3.33
CA PRO A 136 -17.02 -2.71 4.21
C PRO A 136 -17.66 -3.82 5.07
N GLU A 137 -18.17 -3.45 6.25
CA GLU A 137 -18.62 -4.41 7.27
C GLU A 137 -19.73 -5.36 6.76
N ASP A 138 -20.62 -4.86 5.90
CA ASP A 138 -21.71 -5.64 5.29
C ASP A 138 -21.22 -6.71 4.30
N MET A 139 -20.02 -6.54 3.73
CA MET A 139 -19.39 -7.51 2.82
C MET A 139 -18.39 -8.43 3.53
N GLN A 140 -18.14 -8.23 4.83
CA GLN A 140 -17.08 -8.92 5.55
C GLN A 140 -17.33 -10.43 5.64
N GLU A 141 -18.58 -10.86 5.86
CA GLU A 141 -18.94 -12.28 5.94
C GLU A 141 -18.71 -12.99 4.60
N ALA A 142 -19.20 -12.43 3.50
CA ALA A 142 -19.01 -12.97 2.16
C ALA A 142 -17.52 -13.00 1.75
N PHE A 143 -16.75 -11.99 2.16
CA PHE A 143 -15.30 -12.00 1.95
C PHE A 143 -14.62 -13.10 2.77
N ASN A 144 -14.98 -13.26 4.04
CA ASN A 144 -14.43 -14.31 4.89
C ASN A 144 -14.75 -15.69 4.33
N GLU A 145 -15.99 -15.94 3.88
CA GLU A 145 -16.38 -17.19 3.23
C GLU A 145 -15.50 -17.51 2.01
N ARG A 146 -15.28 -16.52 1.13
CA ARG A 146 -14.37 -16.65 -0.02
C ARG A 146 -12.93 -16.91 0.41
N LEU A 147 -12.47 -16.27 1.48
CA LEU A 147 -11.14 -16.47 2.04
C LEU A 147 -10.96 -17.89 2.59
N TRP A 148 -11.93 -18.40 3.34
CA TRP A 148 -11.93 -19.77 3.88
C TRP A 148 -11.94 -20.81 2.76
N ALA A 149 -12.77 -20.61 1.74
CA ALA A 149 -12.83 -21.47 0.56
C ALA A 149 -11.49 -21.48 -0.20
N ALA A 150 -10.88 -20.32 -0.42
CA ALA A 150 -9.60 -20.19 -1.11
C ALA A 150 -8.41 -20.70 -0.27
N ALA A 151 -8.52 -20.71 1.06
CA ALA A 151 -7.54 -21.30 1.96
C ALA A 151 -7.66 -22.84 2.09
N GLY A 152 -8.66 -23.47 1.46
CA GLY A 152 -8.88 -24.91 1.56
C GLY A 152 -9.37 -25.38 2.94
N ILE A 153 -9.93 -24.48 3.74
CA ILE A 153 -10.47 -24.78 5.08
C ILE A 153 -11.99 -24.95 4.93
N SER A 154 -12.43 -26.01 4.22
CA SER A 154 -13.86 -26.19 3.94
C SER A 154 -14.65 -26.98 4.99
N ASP A 155 -14.02 -27.67 5.96
CA ASP A 155 -14.71 -28.81 6.61
C ASP A 155 -14.90 -28.74 8.14
N PHE A 156 -14.77 -27.59 8.83
CA PHE A 156 -14.87 -27.57 10.31
C PHE A 156 -15.82 -26.55 10.96
N TYR A 157 -16.65 -25.84 10.19
CA TYR A 157 -17.63 -24.89 10.76
C TYR A 157 -19.10 -25.32 10.66
N GLY A 158 -19.37 -26.59 10.30
CA GLY A 158 -20.73 -27.14 10.24
C GLY A 158 -21.35 -27.51 11.59
N GLU A 159 -20.60 -27.47 12.70
CA GLU A 159 -21.02 -28.13 13.96
C GLU A 159 -21.33 -27.20 15.14
N TYR A 160 -21.35 -25.87 14.95
CA TYR A 160 -21.86 -24.92 15.96
C TYR A 160 -23.19 -24.31 15.52
N SER A 161 -24.16 -25.16 15.21
CA SER A 161 -25.57 -24.77 15.34
C SER A 161 -25.91 -24.73 16.84
N PRO A 162 -26.58 -23.69 17.35
CA PRO A 162 -27.01 -23.67 18.74
C PRO A 162 -27.96 -24.84 18.95
N ILE A 163 -27.63 -25.73 19.89
CA ILE A 163 -28.54 -26.77 20.34
C ILE A 163 -29.76 -26.04 20.91
N THR A 164 -30.82 -25.91 20.11
CA THR A 164 -32.16 -25.66 20.59
C THR A 164 -32.56 -26.85 21.45
N THR A 165 -32.29 -26.77 22.75
CA THR A 165 -32.91 -27.65 23.74
C THR A 165 -34.37 -27.21 23.88
N GLY A 166 -35.23 -27.80 23.04
CA GLY A 166 -36.65 -27.88 23.32
C GLY A 166 -36.89 -29.05 24.27
N LEU A 167 -37.32 -28.73 25.49
CA LEU A 167 -38.15 -29.58 26.36
C LEU A 167 -38.87 -28.69 27.38
#